data_AF-A0A8S3SD00-F1
#
_entry.id   AF-A0A8S3SD00-F1
#
_cell.length_a   1.000
_cell.length_b   1.000
_cell.length_c   1.000
_cell.angle_alpha   90.00
_cell.angle_beta   90.00
_cell.angle_gamma   90.00
#
_symmetry.space_group_name_H-M   'P 1'
#
loop_
_entity.id
_entity.type
_entity.pdbx_description
1 polymer ?
#
loop_
_entity_poly.entity_id
_entity_poly.type
_entity_poly.pdbx_seq_one_letter_code
_entity_poly.pdbx_strand_id
1 'polypeptide(L)'
;MAVNSIFNAVDFDSDTSPDSIGFSIKRIKIHDDPSASEYKYSGNHGVNSMLFLHSEENHDQFCLSYIFTHRDFDNGILGLAWTAEPGTSGGLCSRYTLYTDGRLSLNTGIVTDINYGNDVTTAVSYVTFAHEIGHNFGSLHDESSNPTCAPGGSGGNYIMFAQATAGTKSNNVLFSSCSIDSMAPMVESRGRDPANGCFVEYASATCGNKVVESGEDCDCGWDDDCTDPCCYPTLSATGPDSAKACQYRPAATCR
;
A
#
# COMPACT_ATOMS: atom_id res chain seq x y z
N MET A 1 1.91 17.14 1.15
CA MET A 1 1.55 16.41 -0.09
C MET A 1 1.56 14.95 0.27
N ALA A 2 0.54 14.16 -0.10
CA ALA A 2 0.42 12.77 0.30
C ALA A 2 0.10 11.90 -0.92
N VAL A 3 0.37 10.59 -0.85
CA VAL A 3 0.07 9.65 -1.95
C VAL A 3 -1.39 9.75 -2.41
N ASN A 4 -2.33 9.90 -1.47
CA ASN A 4 -3.74 10.06 -1.79
C ASN A 4 -4.02 11.24 -2.74
N SER A 5 -3.34 12.38 -2.55
CA SER A 5 -3.50 13.55 -3.43
C SER A 5 -2.91 13.34 -4.83
N ILE A 6 -1.92 12.46 -4.97
CA ILE A 6 -1.32 12.15 -6.27
C ILE A 6 -2.31 11.32 -7.10
N PHE A 7 -2.80 10.20 -6.55
CA PHE A 7 -3.72 9.30 -7.25
C PHE A 7 -5.10 9.90 -7.50
N ASN A 8 -5.61 10.71 -6.56
CA ASN A 8 -6.92 11.35 -6.71
C ASN A 8 -6.98 12.31 -7.92
N ALA A 9 -5.83 12.85 -8.33
CA ALA A 9 -5.72 13.77 -9.45
C ALA A 9 -5.50 13.08 -10.81
N VAL A 10 -5.38 11.75 -10.84
CA VAL A 10 -5.16 11.00 -12.09
C VAL A 10 -6.49 10.76 -12.81
N ASP A 11 -6.46 10.98 -14.12
CA ASP A 11 -7.49 10.63 -15.10
C ASP A 11 -7.00 9.37 -15.82
N PHE A 12 -7.53 8.20 -15.44
CA PHE A 12 -7.17 6.88 -15.98
C PHE A 12 -7.97 6.55 -17.25
N ASP A 13 -9.20 7.05 -17.41
CA ASP A 13 -10.04 6.75 -18.58
C ASP A 13 -9.94 7.79 -19.71
N SER A 14 -9.15 8.84 -19.49
CA SER A 14 -8.89 9.95 -20.42
C SER A 14 -10.16 10.75 -20.78
N ASP A 15 -11.13 10.82 -19.86
CA ASP A 15 -12.37 11.58 -20.04
C ASP A 15 -12.25 13.08 -19.71
N THR A 16 -11.04 13.53 -19.37
CA THR A 16 -10.64 14.89 -18.96
C THR A 16 -10.97 15.27 -17.52
N SER A 17 -11.46 14.33 -16.70
CA SER A 17 -11.74 14.50 -15.29
C SER A 17 -10.96 13.49 -14.44
N PRO A 18 -10.48 13.86 -13.25
CA PRO A 18 -9.86 12.88 -12.36
C PRO A 18 -10.87 11.83 -11.87
N ASP A 19 -10.48 10.56 -11.92
CA ASP A 19 -11.27 9.41 -11.43
C ASP A 19 -11.47 9.40 -9.91
N SER A 20 -10.76 10.28 -9.19
CA SER A 20 -10.83 10.42 -7.74
C SER A 20 -10.46 9.15 -6.96
N ILE A 21 -9.67 8.25 -7.55
CA ILE A 21 -9.17 7.05 -6.85
C ILE A 21 -8.26 7.47 -5.70
N GLY A 22 -8.58 6.95 -4.51
CA GLY A 22 -7.85 7.24 -3.28
C GLY A 22 -7.64 6.00 -2.42
N PHE A 23 -6.96 6.19 -1.29
CA PHE A 23 -6.60 5.13 -0.35
C PHE A 23 -7.19 5.41 1.02
N SER A 24 -7.73 4.37 1.65
CA SER A 24 -8.08 4.35 3.07
C SER A 24 -7.28 3.27 3.77
N ILE A 25 -6.82 3.56 4.98
CA ILE A 25 -6.08 2.61 5.80
C ILE A 25 -7.09 1.74 6.55
N LYS A 26 -7.14 0.45 6.22
CA LYS A 26 -8.04 -0.51 6.85
C LYS A 26 -7.48 -1.17 8.12
N ARG A 27 -6.15 -1.27 8.20
CA ARG A 27 -5.46 -1.87 9.34
C ARG A 27 -4.08 -1.27 9.47
N ILE A 28 -3.65 -1.05 10.71
CA ILE A 28 -2.26 -0.70 11.05
C ILE A 28 -1.75 -1.72 12.07
N LYS A 29 -0.68 -2.44 11.73
CA LYS A 29 0.06 -3.31 12.64
C LYS A 29 1.45 -2.71 12.87
N ILE A 30 1.78 -2.46 14.13
CA ILE A 30 3.08 -1.94 14.55
C ILE A 30 3.79 -3.07 15.28
N HIS A 31 4.98 -3.42 14.82
CA HIS A 31 5.86 -4.36 15.52
C HIS A 31 6.83 -3.56 16.39
N ASP A 32 6.60 -3.58 17.71
CA ASP A 32 7.37 -2.84 18.72
C ASP A 32 8.34 -3.72 19.51
N ASP A 33 8.12 -5.05 19.51
CA ASP A 33 9.01 -6.03 20.11
C ASP A 33 9.63 -6.97 19.04
N PRO A 34 10.93 -6.81 18.70
CA PRO A 34 11.60 -7.69 17.75
C PRO A 34 11.87 -9.09 18.29
N SER A 35 11.63 -9.34 19.58
CA SER A 35 11.72 -10.66 20.22
C SER A 35 10.39 -11.42 20.25
N ALA A 36 9.29 -10.76 19.84
CA ALA A 36 7.99 -11.38 19.75
C ALA A 36 8.00 -12.55 18.75
N SER A 37 7.34 -13.65 19.12
CA SER A 37 7.35 -14.89 18.33
C SER A 37 6.78 -14.74 16.92
N GLU A 38 5.89 -13.78 16.74
CA GLU A 38 5.22 -13.43 15.48
C GLU A 38 6.05 -12.46 14.62
N TYR A 39 7.14 -11.90 15.14
CA TYR A 39 8.00 -11.00 14.40
C TYR A 39 8.92 -11.78 13.44
N LYS A 40 8.50 -11.91 12.19
CA LYS A 40 9.22 -12.67 11.14
C LYS A 40 10.32 -11.89 10.40
N TYR A 41 10.55 -10.62 10.74
CA TYR A 41 11.51 -9.76 10.04
C TYR A 41 12.86 -9.65 10.76
N SER A 42 13.13 -10.56 11.70
CA SER A 42 14.37 -10.63 12.48
C SER A 42 15.57 -10.98 11.60
N GLY A 43 16.70 -10.28 11.77
CA GLY A 43 17.93 -10.53 11.02
C GLY A 43 18.10 -9.58 9.83
N ASN A 44 19.11 -9.85 8.99
CA ASN A 44 19.48 -8.98 7.87
C ASN A 44 18.88 -9.45 6.53
N HIS A 45 17.60 -9.16 6.31
CA HIS A 45 16.92 -9.42 5.04
C HIS A 45 17.22 -8.32 4.02
N GLY A 46 17.65 -8.71 2.82
CA GLY A 46 17.62 -7.81 1.66
C GLY A 46 16.19 -7.53 1.21
N VAL A 47 16.02 -6.51 0.37
CA VAL A 47 14.71 -6.01 -0.08
C VAL A 47 13.80 -7.12 -0.65
N ASN A 48 14.35 -8.00 -1.50
CA ASN A 48 13.61 -9.12 -2.09
C ASN A 48 13.14 -10.14 -1.03
N SER A 49 14.02 -10.51 -0.10
CA SER A 49 13.67 -11.45 0.97
C SER A 49 12.61 -10.87 1.89
N MET A 50 12.68 -9.57 2.18
CA MET A 50 11.72 -8.90 3.05
C MET A 50 10.34 -8.77 2.39
N LEU A 51 10.28 -8.41 1.10
CA LEU A 51 9.02 -8.41 0.34
C LEU A 51 8.44 -9.83 0.28
N PHE A 52 9.25 -10.84 -0.04
CA PHE A 52 8.79 -12.23 -0.09
C PHE A 52 8.20 -12.69 1.24
N LEU A 53 8.89 -12.43 2.37
CA LEU A 53 8.37 -12.73 3.71
C LEU A 53 7.03 -12.04 3.94
N HIS A 54 6.89 -10.76 3.56
CA HIS A 54 5.62 -10.04 3.68
C HIS A 54 4.49 -10.72 2.88
N SER A 55 4.81 -11.18 1.66
CA SER A 55 3.87 -11.87 0.77
C SER A 55 3.41 -13.25 1.28
N GLU A 56 4.08 -13.88 2.25
CA GLU A 56 3.65 -15.18 2.81
C GLU A 56 2.36 -15.10 3.66
N GLU A 57 1.97 -13.90 4.08
CA GLU A 57 0.71 -13.69 4.81
C GLU A 57 -0.49 -13.60 3.87
N ASN A 58 -1.67 -13.93 4.38
CA ASN A 58 -2.91 -13.76 3.63
C ASN A 58 -3.39 -12.31 3.72
N HIS A 59 -3.29 -11.59 2.60
CA HIS A 59 -3.74 -10.19 2.47
C HIS A 59 -5.05 -10.04 1.68
N ASP A 60 -5.88 -11.08 1.56
CA ASP A 60 -7.12 -11.09 0.76
C ASP A 60 -8.16 -10.03 1.21
N GLN A 61 -8.05 -9.56 2.45
CA GLN A 61 -8.95 -8.54 3.02
C GLN A 61 -8.57 -7.10 2.65
N PHE A 62 -7.44 -6.91 1.96
CA PHE A 62 -6.88 -5.60 1.60
C PHE A 62 -6.67 -5.49 0.09
N CYS A 63 -6.79 -4.28 -0.44
CA CYS A 63 -6.43 -4.01 -1.83
C CYS A 63 -4.92 -4.15 -2.04
N LEU A 64 -4.15 -3.53 -1.15
CA LEU A 64 -2.70 -3.59 -1.07
C LEU A 64 -2.29 -3.70 0.41
N SER A 65 -1.12 -4.30 0.66
CA SER A 65 -0.51 -4.44 1.99
C SER A 65 0.96 -4.01 1.92
N TYR A 66 1.39 -3.16 2.87
CA TYR A 66 2.70 -2.52 2.82
C TYR A 66 3.44 -2.60 4.15
N ILE A 67 4.77 -2.74 4.05
CA ILE A 67 5.69 -2.51 5.17
C ILE A 67 6.40 -1.18 5.01
N PHE A 68 6.40 -0.40 6.09
CA PHE A 68 7.31 0.72 6.30
C PHE A 68 8.45 0.24 7.21
N THR A 69 9.70 0.40 6.78
CA THR A 69 10.86 -0.07 7.55
C THR A 69 11.99 0.96 7.58
N HIS A 70 12.85 0.85 8.58
CA HIS A 70 14.08 1.65 8.71
C HIS A 70 15.30 0.76 8.48
N ARG A 71 15.45 0.26 7.25
CA ARG A 71 16.46 -0.71 6.88
C ARG A 71 17.16 -0.26 5.60
N ASP A 72 18.47 -0.06 5.70
CA ASP A 72 19.30 0.37 4.57
C ASP A 72 19.56 -0.81 3.64
N PHE A 73 18.86 -0.82 2.51
CA PHE A 73 18.98 -1.90 1.52
C PHE A 73 20.17 -1.68 0.57
N ASP A 74 20.78 -2.79 0.15
CA ASP A 74 21.88 -2.76 -0.81
C ASP A 74 21.52 -2.01 -2.11
N ASN A 75 22.52 -1.36 -2.70
CA ASN A 75 22.41 -0.58 -3.95
C ASN A 75 21.45 0.61 -3.87
N GLY A 76 21.09 1.05 -2.65
CA GLY A 76 20.30 2.24 -2.40
C GLY A 76 18.84 2.13 -2.82
N ILE A 77 18.29 0.92 -2.69
CA ILE A 77 16.89 0.62 -2.98
C ILE A 77 16.01 1.20 -1.88
N LEU A 78 15.03 2.02 -2.25
CA LEU A 78 14.10 2.67 -1.32
C LEU A 78 12.77 1.93 -1.16
N GLY A 79 12.46 1.02 -2.07
CA GLY A 79 11.22 0.27 -2.06
C GLY A 79 11.23 -0.87 -3.07
N LEU A 80 10.24 -1.75 -2.94
CA LEU A 80 9.98 -2.81 -3.90
C LEU A 80 8.52 -3.24 -3.80
N ALA A 81 7.86 -3.43 -4.93
CA ALA A 81 6.49 -3.91 -4.99
C ALA A 81 6.29 -4.93 -6.11
N TRP A 82 5.29 -5.80 -5.95
CA TRP A 82 4.85 -6.68 -7.03
C TRP A 82 4.03 -5.92 -8.06
N THR A 83 4.45 -5.97 -9.32
CA THR A 83 3.76 -5.24 -10.39
C THR A 83 2.52 -5.99 -10.89
N ALA A 84 1.42 -5.27 -11.16
CA ALA A 84 0.28 -5.85 -11.86
C ALA A 84 0.54 -5.90 -13.37
N GLU A 85 0.40 -7.07 -14.00
CA GLU A 85 0.49 -7.18 -15.46
C GLU A 85 -0.70 -7.98 -16.03
N PRO A 86 -1.14 -7.72 -17.27
CA PRO A 86 -2.17 -8.52 -17.91
C PRO A 86 -1.83 -10.02 -17.92
N GLY A 87 -2.72 -10.86 -17.37
CA GLY A 87 -2.57 -12.32 -17.40
C GLY A 87 -1.58 -12.93 -16.41
N THR A 88 -0.92 -12.13 -15.56
CA THR A 88 -0.03 -12.62 -14.50
C THR A 88 -0.63 -12.40 -13.11
N SER A 89 -0.04 -12.96 -12.05
CA SER A 89 -0.37 -12.59 -10.68
C SER A 89 0.52 -11.45 -10.20
N GLY A 90 0.04 -10.60 -9.27
CA GLY A 90 0.81 -9.46 -8.77
C GLY A 90 0.02 -8.17 -8.73
N GLY A 91 0.41 -7.28 -7.82
CA GLY A 91 -0.17 -5.96 -7.66
C GLY A 91 -1.63 -5.97 -7.21
N LEU A 92 -2.38 -4.98 -7.69
CA LEU A 92 -3.73 -4.65 -7.25
C LEU A 92 -4.65 -5.87 -7.18
N CYS A 93 -5.32 -6.04 -6.04
CA CYS A 93 -6.35 -7.06 -5.81
C CYS A 93 -5.87 -8.52 -6.01
N SER A 94 -4.55 -8.77 -6.02
CA SER A 94 -4.02 -10.15 -6.10
C SER A 94 -4.41 -10.96 -4.87
N ARG A 95 -4.95 -12.16 -5.08
CA ARG A 95 -5.43 -13.07 -4.03
C ARG A 95 -4.35 -14.01 -3.51
N TYR A 96 -4.55 -14.53 -2.30
CA TYR A 96 -3.68 -15.50 -1.64
C TYR A 96 -3.70 -16.86 -2.36
N THR A 97 -2.70 -17.07 -3.21
CA THR A 97 -2.70 -18.13 -4.22
C THR A 97 -1.50 -19.07 -4.02
N LEU A 98 -1.66 -20.35 -4.39
CA LEU A 98 -0.56 -21.33 -4.33
C LEU A 98 0.36 -21.17 -5.55
N TYR A 99 1.63 -20.87 -5.29
CA TYR A 99 2.74 -20.85 -6.24
C TYR A 99 3.73 -21.98 -5.95
N THR A 100 4.79 -22.08 -6.75
CA THR A 100 5.86 -23.06 -6.55
C THR A 100 6.51 -22.95 -5.17
N ASP A 101 6.68 -21.74 -4.66
CA ASP A 101 7.38 -21.45 -3.40
C ASP A 101 6.46 -21.43 -2.17
N GLY A 102 5.18 -21.77 -2.33
CA GLY A 102 4.18 -21.73 -1.26
C GLY A 102 2.97 -20.87 -1.61
N ARG A 103 2.12 -20.61 -0.61
CA ARG A 103 1.00 -19.68 -0.80
C ARG A 103 1.48 -18.25 -0.56
N LEU A 104 1.19 -17.36 -1.50
CA LEU A 104 1.62 -15.97 -1.45
C LEU A 104 0.47 -15.01 -1.81
N SER A 105 0.49 -13.83 -1.20
CA SER A 105 -0.29 -12.65 -1.54
C SER A 105 0.62 -11.62 -2.21
N LEU A 106 0.50 -11.51 -3.53
CA LEU A 106 1.33 -10.63 -4.36
C LEU A 106 0.75 -9.21 -4.50
N ASN A 107 -0.22 -8.82 -3.67
CA ASN A 107 -0.71 -7.45 -3.53
C ASN A 107 0.10 -6.67 -2.48
N THR A 108 1.42 -6.88 -2.48
CA THR A 108 2.33 -6.43 -1.43
C THR A 108 3.40 -5.49 -1.96
N GLY A 109 3.90 -4.63 -1.06
CA GLY A 109 5.05 -3.76 -1.30
C GLY A 109 5.77 -3.41 0.00
N ILE A 110 6.98 -2.89 -0.12
CA ILE A 110 7.78 -2.41 1.01
C ILE A 110 8.43 -1.08 0.65
N VAL A 111 8.58 -0.20 1.62
CA VAL A 111 9.31 1.06 1.50
C VAL A 111 10.20 1.29 2.71
N THR A 112 11.33 1.95 2.51
CA THR A 112 12.22 2.37 3.59
C THR A 112 12.48 3.86 3.63
N ASP A 113 12.71 4.38 4.83
CA ASP A 113 13.02 5.77 5.10
C ASP A 113 14.51 6.03 5.39
N ILE A 114 15.40 5.08 5.06
CA ILE A 114 16.87 5.23 5.16
C ILE A 114 17.54 4.78 3.86
N ASN A 115 18.62 5.47 3.47
CA ASN A 115 19.43 5.12 2.31
C ASN A 115 20.89 5.56 2.51
N TYR A 116 21.84 4.63 2.33
CA TYR A 116 23.27 4.88 2.54
C TYR A 116 23.56 5.53 3.90
N GLY A 117 22.91 5.03 4.96
CA GLY A 117 23.03 5.52 6.34
C GLY A 117 22.40 6.88 6.62
N ASN A 118 21.62 7.46 5.70
CA ASN A 118 20.98 8.76 5.87
C ASN A 118 19.45 8.64 5.80
N ASP A 119 18.77 9.37 6.67
CA ASP A 119 17.31 9.47 6.65
C ASP A 119 16.83 10.10 5.35
N VAL A 120 15.81 9.48 4.76
CA VAL A 120 15.13 9.94 3.56
C VAL A 120 14.14 11.02 3.95
N THR A 121 14.18 12.15 3.24
CA THR A 121 13.23 13.24 3.52
C THR A 121 11.79 12.81 3.24
N THR A 122 10.84 13.38 3.98
CA THR A 122 9.40 13.11 3.81
C THR A 122 8.91 13.26 2.37
N ALA A 123 9.44 14.24 1.61
CA ALA A 123 9.07 14.43 0.21
C ALA A 123 9.49 13.24 -0.66
N VAL A 124 10.71 12.74 -0.47
CA VAL A 124 11.21 11.56 -1.17
C VAL A 124 10.43 10.32 -0.74
N SER A 125 10.16 10.13 0.56
CA SER A 125 9.37 9.00 1.05
C SER A 125 7.97 8.93 0.43
N TYR A 126 7.30 10.07 0.25
CA TYR A 126 5.99 10.10 -0.42
C TYR A 126 6.07 9.75 -1.90
N VAL A 127 7.10 10.22 -2.61
CA VAL A 127 7.31 9.90 -4.02
C VAL A 127 7.69 8.44 -4.19
N THR A 128 8.56 7.90 -3.35
CA THR A 128 8.90 6.47 -3.30
C THR A 128 7.66 5.64 -3.04
N PHE A 129 6.83 5.98 -2.05
CA PHE A 129 5.63 5.20 -1.78
C PHE A 129 4.62 5.27 -2.94
N ALA A 130 4.46 6.42 -3.57
CA ALA A 130 3.65 6.54 -4.79
C ALA A 130 4.22 5.72 -5.97
N HIS A 131 5.54 5.65 -6.10
CA HIS A 131 6.23 4.83 -7.11
C HIS A 131 5.92 3.34 -6.94
N GLU A 132 6.06 2.82 -5.72
CA GLU A 132 5.77 1.42 -5.43
C GLU A 132 4.28 1.08 -5.64
N ILE A 133 3.37 1.98 -5.27
CA ILE A 133 1.94 1.81 -5.58
C ILE A 133 1.70 1.87 -7.09
N GLY A 134 2.41 2.74 -7.82
CA GLY A 134 2.36 2.78 -9.28
C GLY A 134 2.72 1.44 -9.92
N HIS A 135 3.72 0.72 -9.39
CA HIS A 135 4.00 -0.66 -9.77
C HIS A 135 2.82 -1.59 -9.46
N ASN A 136 2.26 -1.55 -8.25
CA ASN A 136 1.08 -2.37 -7.95
C ASN A 136 -0.13 -2.08 -8.86
N PHE A 137 -0.26 -0.86 -9.36
CA PHE A 137 -1.29 -0.46 -10.33
C PHE A 137 -0.93 -0.87 -11.77
N GLY A 138 0.29 -1.36 -12.02
CA GLY A 138 0.72 -1.92 -13.29
C GLY A 138 1.60 -1.03 -14.15
N SER A 139 2.06 0.11 -13.61
CA SER A 139 3.07 0.89 -14.31
C SER A 139 4.43 0.20 -14.24
N LEU A 140 5.09 0.11 -15.39
CA LEU A 140 6.53 -0.13 -15.44
C LEU A 140 7.30 1.20 -15.27
N HIS A 141 8.63 1.13 -15.28
CA HIS A 141 9.45 2.34 -15.24
C HIS A 141 9.33 3.14 -16.54
N ASP A 142 9.33 4.46 -16.39
CA ASP A 142 9.45 5.39 -17.52
C ASP A 142 10.83 5.27 -18.16
N GLU A 143 10.87 4.88 -19.44
CA GLU A 143 12.14 4.72 -20.16
C GLU A 143 12.86 6.05 -20.35
N SER A 144 14.14 6.11 -19.94
CA SER A 144 14.98 7.31 -20.10
C SER A 144 15.16 7.78 -21.56
N SER A 145 14.96 6.89 -22.54
CA SER A 145 14.99 7.19 -23.98
C SER A 145 13.71 7.87 -24.48
N ASN A 146 12.62 7.86 -23.71
CA ASN A 146 11.35 8.46 -24.09
C ASN A 146 11.17 9.82 -23.39
N PRO A 147 11.44 10.95 -24.07
CA PRO A 147 11.34 12.28 -23.45
C PRO A 147 9.91 12.68 -23.08
N THR A 148 8.89 12.02 -23.63
CA THR A 148 7.49 12.24 -23.23
C THR A 148 7.26 11.76 -21.79
N CYS A 149 7.91 10.66 -21.40
CA CYS A 149 7.70 9.99 -20.11
C CYS A 149 8.89 10.12 -19.15
N ALA A 150 10.05 10.54 -19.62
CA ALA A 150 11.21 10.88 -18.80
C ALA A 150 11.84 12.20 -19.30
N PRO A 151 11.16 13.35 -19.16
CA PRO A 151 11.60 14.61 -19.76
C PRO A 151 12.83 15.24 -19.11
N GLY A 152 13.14 14.91 -17.85
CA GLY A 152 14.26 15.49 -17.12
C GLY A 152 14.19 17.02 -16.99
N GLY A 153 15.35 17.67 -17.12
CA GLY A 153 15.44 19.13 -17.17
C GLY A 153 14.95 19.86 -15.89
N SER A 154 14.35 21.02 -16.09
CA SER A 154 13.85 21.89 -15.00
C SER A 154 12.62 21.30 -14.30
N GLY A 155 11.76 20.59 -15.04
CA GLY A 155 10.56 19.93 -14.50
C GLY A 155 10.86 18.60 -13.78
N GLY A 156 12.00 17.97 -14.07
CA GLY A 156 12.36 16.66 -13.52
C GLY A 156 11.67 15.51 -14.25
N ASN A 157 11.99 14.28 -13.84
CA ASN A 157 11.29 13.09 -14.31
C ASN A 157 10.01 12.83 -13.49
N TYR A 158 9.11 12.03 -14.04
CA TYR A 158 7.86 11.62 -13.39
C TYR A 158 8.10 10.57 -12.30
N ILE A 159 7.05 10.26 -11.54
CA ILE A 159 7.09 9.33 -10.40
C ILE A 159 7.70 7.98 -10.78
N MET A 160 7.39 7.44 -11.96
CA MET A 160 7.82 6.10 -12.38
C MET A 160 9.21 6.08 -13.03
N PHE A 161 10.00 7.15 -12.89
CA PHE A 161 11.39 7.11 -13.32
C PHE A 161 12.22 6.11 -12.49
N ALA A 162 13.01 5.28 -13.16
CA ALA A 162 13.74 4.17 -12.54
C ALA A 162 14.77 4.58 -11.47
N GLN A 163 15.21 5.85 -11.45
CA GLN A 163 16.16 6.36 -10.46
C GLN A 163 15.45 7.27 -9.46
N ALA A 164 15.86 7.19 -8.19
CA ALA A 164 15.33 8.02 -7.13
C ALA A 164 15.36 9.51 -7.49
N THR A 165 14.28 10.22 -7.17
CA THR A 165 14.17 11.66 -7.38
C THR A 165 14.12 12.40 -6.04
N ALA A 166 14.49 13.67 -6.05
CA ALA A 166 14.46 14.50 -4.83
C ALA A 166 13.03 14.88 -4.38
N GLY A 167 12.01 14.63 -5.20
CA GLY A 167 10.62 15.01 -4.91
C GLY A 167 10.34 16.52 -4.92
N THR A 168 11.28 17.35 -5.41
CA THR A 168 11.18 18.81 -5.33
C THR A 168 10.74 19.48 -6.65
N LYS A 169 10.81 18.77 -7.78
CA LYS A 169 10.45 19.33 -9.09
C LYS A 169 9.00 19.03 -9.44
N SER A 170 8.43 19.82 -10.35
CA SER A 170 7.00 19.77 -10.68
C SER A 170 6.53 18.39 -11.17
N ASN A 171 7.37 17.66 -11.91
CA ASN A 171 7.00 16.35 -12.44
C ASN A 171 7.20 15.22 -11.43
N ASN A 172 7.99 15.41 -10.37
CA ASN A 172 8.30 14.34 -9.41
C ASN A 172 7.07 13.87 -8.61
N VAL A 173 5.94 14.54 -8.76
CA VAL A 173 4.68 14.31 -8.04
C VAL A 173 3.53 14.02 -9.00
N LEU A 174 3.85 13.75 -10.27
CA LEU A 174 2.92 13.43 -11.34
C LEU A 174 3.31 12.09 -11.97
N PHE A 175 2.32 11.32 -12.41
CA PHE A 175 2.53 10.17 -13.29
C PHE A 175 2.71 10.65 -14.73
N SER A 176 3.54 9.94 -15.50
CA SER A 176 3.66 10.21 -16.93
C SER A 176 2.44 9.66 -17.68
N SER A 177 2.25 10.09 -18.93
CA SER A 177 1.22 9.46 -19.79
C SER A 177 1.47 7.97 -19.99
N CYS A 178 2.74 7.54 -20.12
CA CYS A 178 3.08 6.11 -20.24
C CYS A 178 2.67 5.32 -18.99
N SER A 179 2.86 5.89 -17.80
CA SER A 179 2.45 5.26 -16.55
C SER A 179 0.93 5.10 -16.51
N ILE A 180 0.18 6.17 -16.84
CA ILE A 180 -1.29 6.16 -16.83
C ILE A 180 -1.83 5.14 -17.83
N ASP A 181 -1.30 5.13 -19.07
CA ASP A 181 -1.69 4.17 -20.12
C ASP A 181 -1.51 2.71 -19.67
N SER A 182 -0.49 2.45 -18.85
CA SER A 182 -0.21 1.10 -18.32
C SER A 182 -1.11 0.74 -17.13
N MET A 183 -1.42 1.72 -16.26
CA MET A 183 -2.22 1.49 -15.07
C MET A 183 -3.72 1.38 -15.37
N ALA A 184 -4.24 2.16 -16.31
CA ALA A 184 -5.68 2.24 -16.59
C ALA A 184 -6.34 0.87 -16.85
N PRO A 185 -5.77 -0.03 -17.68
CA PRO A 185 -6.35 -1.34 -17.89
C PRO A 185 -6.40 -2.20 -16.61
N MET A 186 -5.43 -2.05 -15.69
CA MET A 186 -5.42 -2.79 -14.43
C MET A 186 -6.43 -2.23 -13.43
N VAL A 187 -6.60 -0.91 -13.39
CA VAL A 187 -7.65 -0.26 -12.61
C VAL A 187 -9.03 -0.82 -12.99
N GLU A 188 -9.31 -0.91 -14.30
CA GLU A 188 -10.59 -1.44 -14.78
C GLU A 188 -10.73 -2.95 -14.56
N SER A 189 -9.74 -3.74 -14.99
CA SER A 189 -9.86 -5.21 -14.99
C SER A 189 -9.61 -5.88 -13.65
N ARG A 190 -9.01 -5.16 -12.67
CA ARG A 190 -8.71 -5.70 -11.34
C ARG A 190 -9.25 -4.85 -10.21
N GLY A 191 -9.21 -3.53 -10.33
CA GLY A 191 -9.71 -2.64 -9.27
C GLY A 191 -11.23 -2.63 -9.25
N ARG A 192 -11.82 -2.20 -10.36
CA ARG A 192 -13.25 -1.96 -10.58
C ARG A 192 -14.04 -3.19 -11.06
N ASP A 193 -13.36 -4.32 -11.31
CA ASP A 193 -14.04 -5.53 -11.77
C ASP A 193 -15.17 -5.95 -10.81
N PRO A 194 -16.43 -6.06 -11.28
CA PRO A 194 -17.57 -6.31 -10.39
C PRO A 194 -17.54 -7.67 -9.68
N ALA A 195 -16.80 -8.64 -10.21
CA ALA A 195 -16.80 -10.01 -9.69
C ALA A 195 -15.62 -10.29 -8.75
N ASN A 196 -14.44 -9.75 -9.07
CA ASN A 196 -13.18 -10.08 -8.40
C ASN A 196 -12.44 -8.86 -7.87
N GLY A 197 -12.91 -7.65 -8.22
CA GLY A 197 -12.28 -6.41 -7.82
C GLY A 197 -12.31 -6.17 -6.32
N CYS A 198 -11.44 -5.26 -5.88
CA CYS A 198 -11.25 -4.95 -4.48
C CYS A 198 -11.40 -3.47 -4.14
N PHE A 199 -11.74 -2.63 -5.12
CA PHE A 199 -12.12 -1.25 -4.84
C PHE A 199 -13.46 -1.20 -4.14
N VAL A 200 -13.59 -0.21 -3.26
CA VAL A 200 -14.78 0.05 -2.48
C VAL A 200 -15.11 1.54 -2.58
N GLU A 201 -16.38 1.86 -2.40
CA GLU A 201 -16.80 3.24 -2.19
C GLU A 201 -16.10 3.82 -0.96
N TYR A 202 -15.71 5.09 -1.05
CA TYR A 202 -15.04 5.76 0.06
C TYR A 202 -15.94 5.78 1.30
N ALA A 203 -15.43 5.24 2.41
CA ALA A 203 -16.10 5.30 3.70
C ALA A 203 -15.44 6.37 4.57
N SER A 204 -16.26 7.18 5.25
CA SER A 204 -15.78 8.20 6.19
C SER A 204 -15.33 7.64 7.54
N ALA A 205 -15.51 6.34 7.78
CA ALA A 205 -15.09 5.63 8.98
C ALA A 205 -14.67 4.20 8.62
N THR A 206 -13.59 3.71 9.20
CA THR A 206 -13.00 2.40 8.95
C THR A 206 -12.58 1.73 10.26
N CYS A 207 -13.51 0.95 10.82
CA CYS A 207 -13.29 0.20 12.04
C CYS A 207 -12.14 -0.81 11.94
N GLY A 208 -11.17 -0.71 12.85
CA GLY A 208 -10.00 -1.59 12.97
C GLY A 208 -8.69 -0.91 12.57
N ASN A 209 -8.71 0.37 12.21
CA ASN A 209 -7.53 1.16 11.86
C ASN A 209 -6.89 1.86 13.09
N LYS A 210 -7.47 1.68 14.28
CA LYS A 210 -7.06 2.24 15.58
C LYS A 210 -7.28 3.76 15.69
N VAL A 211 -8.18 4.32 14.88
CA VAL A 211 -8.60 5.72 14.94
C VAL A 211 -10.10 5.76 15.16
N VAL A 212 -10.54 6.36 16.25
CA VAL A 212 -11.98 6.49 16.52
C VAL A 212 -12.58 7.51 15.56
N GLU A 213 -13.43 7.02 14.65
CA GLU A 213 -14.09 7.82 13.62
C GLU A 213 -15.59 8.00 13.90
N SER A 214 -16.27 8.80 13.08
CA SER A 214 -17.69 9.10 13.28
C SER A 214 -18.55 7.84 13.19
N GLY A 215 -19.23 7.47 14.28
CA GLY A 215 -20.06 6.27 14.38
C GLY A 215 -19.42 5.12 15.17
N GLU A 216 -18.16 5.29 15.57
CA GLU A 216 -17.44 4.36 16.42
C GLU A 216 -17.39 4.88 17.85
N ASP A 217 -17.55 3.97 18.81
CA ASP A 217 -17.41 4.27 20.23
C ASP A 217 -15.94 4.15 20.67
N CYS A 218 -15.21 3.21 20.07
CA CYS A 218 -13.82 2.86 20.32
C CYS A 218 -13.22 2.19 19.07
N ASP A 219 -11.89 2.13 18.95
CA ASP A 219 -11.23 1.29 17.95
C ASP A 219 -9.90 0.76 18.53
N CYS A 220 -9.90 -0.51 18.92
CA CYS A 220 -8.71 -1.19 19.43
C CYS A 220 -7.93 -1.95 18.35
N GLY A 221 -8.39 -1.92 17.10
CA GLY A 221 -7.84 -2.68 16.00
C GLY A 221 -8.45 -4.07 15.85
N TRP A 222 -7.64 -4.98 15.33
CA TRP A 222 -8.06 -6.33 14.94
C TRP A 222 -7.94 -7.33 16.09
N ASP A 223 -8.61 -8.47 15.97
CA ASP A 223 -8.70 -9.50 17.02
C ASP A 223 -7.36 -10.04 17.51
N ASP A 224 -6.33 -10.06 16.67
CA ASP A 224 -4.97 -10.45 17.05
C ASP A 224 -4.14 -9.33 17.70
N ASP A 225 -4.56 -8.06 17.56
CA ASP A 225 -3.83 -6.89 18.07
C ASP A 225 -4.59 -6.15 19.21
N CYS A 226 -5.90 -6.40 19.38
CA CYS A 226 -6.76 -5.70 20.32
C CYS A 226 -6.62 -6.25 21.73
N THR A 227 -5.95 -5.48 22.58
CA THR A 227 -5.77 -5.79 24.01
C THR A 227 -6.77 -5.10 24.93
N ASP A 228 -7.61 -4.21 24.38
CA ASP A 228 -8.59 -3.45 25.16
C ASP A 228 -9.79 -4.32 25.55
N PRO A 229 -10.00 -4.62 26.85
CA PRO A 229 -11.14 -5.41 27.30
C PRO A 229 -12.48 -4.67 27.13
N CYS A 230 -12.46 -3.36 26.87
CA CYS A 230 -13.63 -2.51 26.74
C CYS A 230 -14.16 -2.39 25.32
N CYS A 231 -13.35 -2.73 24.32
CA CYS A 231 -13.72 -2.59 22.93
C CYS A 231 -13.95 -3.95 22.27
N TYR A 232 -14.94 -4.04 21.38
CA TYR A 232 -15.07 -5.18 20.48
C TYR A 232 -14.10 -5.02 19.30
N PRO A 233 -13.19 -5.98 19.06
CA PRO A 233 -12.24 -5.90 17.95
C PRO A 233 -12.91 -6.10 16.60
N THR A 234 -12.25 -5.62 15.55
CA THR A 234 -12.52 -6.06 14.18
C THR A 234 -12.08 -7.51 14.00
N LEU A 235 -12.99 -8.40 13.63
CA LEU A 235 -12.68 -9.81 13.48
C LEU A 235 -12.08 -10.13 12.11
N SER A 236 -11.03 -10.95 12.11
CA SER A 236 -10.42 -11.47 10.88
C SER A 236 -11.33 -12.40 10.08
N ALA A 237 -12.29 -13.05 10.75
CA ALA A 237 -13.32 -13.88 10.15
C ALA A 237 -14.73 -13.35 10.44
N THR A 238 -15.67 -13.56 9.51
CA THR A 238 -17.07 -13.16 9.69
C THR A 238 -17.74 -14.04 10.75
N GLY A 239 -18.32 -13.40 11.76
CA GLY A 239 -19.00 -14.05 12.87
C GLY A 239 -20.08 -13.16 13.50
N PRO A 240 -20.86 -13.67 14.47
CA PRO A 240 -21.95 -12.94 15.10
C PRO A 240 -21.51 -11.63 15.77
N ASP A 241 -20.25 -11.60 16.24
CA ASP A 241 -19.67 -10.45 16.92
C ASP A 241 -19.01 -9.44 15.95
N SER A 242 -18.87 -9.77 14.65
CA SER A 242 -18.35 -8.82 13.64
C SER A 242 -19.23 -7.57 13.52
N ALA A 243 -20.54 -7.70 13.78
CA ALA A 243 -21.47 -6.58 13.75
C ALA A 243 -21.33 -5.62 14.94
N LYS A 244 -20.55 -5.99 15.96
CA LYS A 244 -20.30 -5.17 17.16
C LYS A 244 -18.92 -4.52 17.15
N ALA A 245 -18.11 -4.71 16.11
CA ALA A 245 -16.77 -4.15 16.04
C ALA A 245 -16.80 -2.62 16.24
N CYS A 246 -15.79 -2.10 16.95
CA CYS A 246 -15.67 -0.68 17.30
C CYS A 246 -16.80 -0.13 18.18
N GLN A 247 -17.46 -1.01 18.94
CA GLN A 247 -18.45 -0.65 19.96
C GLN A 247 -17.93 -1.04 21.35
N TYR A 248 -18.37 -0.32 22.38
CA TYR A 248 -18.05 -0.68 23.76
C TYR A 248 -18.72 -2.00 24.17
N ARG A 249 -18.02 -2.78 25.00
CA ARG A 249 -18.57 -3.99 25.62
C ARG A 249 -19.48 -3.61 26.79
N PRO A 250 -20.80 -3.89 26.75
CA PRO A 250 -21.74 -3.40 27.77
C PRO A 250 -21.47 -3.88 29.21
N ALA A 251 -20.74 -4.99 29.35
CA ALA A 251 -20.42 -5.61 30.64
C ALA A 251 -18.95 -5.40 31.07
N ALA A 252 -18.14 -4.67 30.30
CA ALA A 252 -16.76 -4.39 30.68
C ALA A 252 -16.70 -3.25 31.71
N THR A 253 -15.83 -3.38 32.71
CA THR A 253 -15.53 -2.29 33.63
C THR A 253 -14.34 -1.51 33.09
N CYS A 254 -14.62 -0.37 32.47
CA CYS A 254 -13.65 0.51 31.83
C CYS A 254 -13.28 1.64 32.81
N ARG A 255 -11.99 1.95 32.92
CA ARG A 255 -11.49 3.05 33.77
C ARG A 255 -11.00 4.20 32.92
#